data_AF-A0A6N9YUP8-F1
#
_entry.id   AF-A0A6N9YUP8-F1
#
_cell.length_a   1.000
_cell.length_b   1.000
_cell.length_c   1.000
_cell.angle_alpha   90.00
_cell.angle_beta   90.00
_cell.angle_gamma   90.00
#
_symmetry.space_group_name_H-M   'P 1'
#
loop_
_entity.id
_entity.type
_entity.pdbx_description
1 polymer ?
#
loop_
_entity_poly.entity_id
_entity_poly.type
_entity_poly.pdbx_seq_one_letter_code
_entity_poly.pdbx_strand_id
1 'polypeptide(L)' 'MATTFDLPPELHEQVRRIAAAERRSITQTLIVATEEYVKRHQRTAQVDALSARIAEEDAELLRRLA' A
#
# COMPACT_ATOMS: atom_id res chain seq x y z
N MET A 1 8.22 21.40 0.62
CA MET A 1 8.68 21.02 -0.74
C MET A 1 7.45 20.85 -1.62
N ALA A 2 7.49 21.28 -2.88
CA ALA A 2 6.41 21.06 -3.83
C ALA A 2 6.80 19.92 -4.78
N THR A 3 5.96 18.91 -4.90
CA THR A 3 6.15 17.79 -5.83
C THR A 3 5.10 17.90 -6.92
N THR A 4 5.55 18.00 -8.17
CA THR A 4 4.66 18.01 -9.33
C THR A 4 4.41 16.58 -9.77
N PHE A 5 3.13 16.25 -10.00
CA PHE A 5 2.72 14.95 -10.54
C PHE A 5 1.96 15.20 -11.84
N ASP A 6 2.44 14.59 -12.92
CA ASP A 6 1.69 14.53 -14.17
C ASP A 6 0.71 13.37 -14.11
N LEU A 7 -0.56 13.72 -13.95
CA LEU A 7 -1.66 12.75 -13.91
C LEU A 7 -2.35 12.71 -15.28
N PRO A 8 -2.71 11.51 -15.77
CA PRO A 8 -3.63 11.40 -16.90
C PRO A 8 -4.90 12.23 -16.65
N PRO A 9 -5.45 12.93 -17.65
CA PRO A 9 -6.59 13.83 -17.46
C PRO A 9 -7.79 13.16 -16.78
N GLU A 10 -8.06 11.91 -17.13
CA GLU A 10 -9.16 11.11 -16.59
C GLU A 10 -8.96 10.84 -15.09
N LEU A 11 -7.72 10.55 -14.69
CA LEU A 11 -7.36 10.30 -13.30
C LEU A 11 -7.41 11.60 -12.49
N HIS A 12 -6.93 12.70 -13.05
CA HIS A 12 -7.03 14.01 -12.43
C HIS A 12 -8.50 14.39 -12.15
N GLU A 13 -9.41 14.13 -13.09
CA GLU A 13 -10.85 14.38 -12.90
C GLU A 13 -11.45 13.51 -11.80
N GLN A 14 -11.07 12.23 -11.72
CA GLN A 14 -11.54 11.33 -10.67
C GLN A 14 -11.07 11.79 -9.29
N VAL A 15 -9.78 12.13 -9.16
CA VAL A 15 -9.21 12.63 -7.90
C VAL A 15 -9.88 13.96 -7.50
N ARG A 16 -10.12 14.86 -8.46
CA ARG A 16 -10.81 16.14 -8.18
C ARG A 16 -12.21 15.90 -7.61
N ARG A 17 -12.98 14.97 -8.20
CA ARG A 17 -14.33 14.63 -7.71
C ARG A 17 -14.31 14.07 -6.30
N ILE A 18 -13.36 13.18 -6.00
CA ILE A 18 -13.18 12.61 -4.65
C ILE A 18 -12.81 13.71 -3.65
N ALA A 19 -11.83 14.55 -3.99
CA ALA A 19 -11.38 15.65 -3.15
C ALA A 19 -12.53 16.62 -2.83
N ALA A 20 -13.35 16.96 -3.83
CA ALA A 20 -14.53 17.80 -3.65
C ALA A 20 -15.57 17.16 -2.71
N ALA A 21 -15.85 15.86 -2.88
CA ALA A 21 -16.78 15.12 -2.03
C ALA A 21 -16.29 15.05 -0.56
N GLU A 22 -14.99 14.89 -0.35
CA GLU A 22 -14.37 14.80 0.97
C GLU A 22 -14.04 16.17 1.60
N ARG A 23 -14.33 17.28 0.91
CA ARG A 23 -13.93 18.65 1.32
C ARG A 23 -12.42 18.79 1.58
N ARG A 24 -11.61 18.13 0.76
CA ARG A 24 -10.13 18.15 0.82
C ARG A 24 -9.55 18.78 -0.44
N SER A 25 -8.29 19.20 -0.38
CA SER A 25 -7.55 19.59 -1.58
C SER A 25 -7.14 18.34 -2.37
N ILE A 26 -6.96 18.50 -3.69
CA ILE A 26 -6.46 17.43 -4.57
C ILE A 26 -5.14 16.86 -4.02
N THR A 27 -4.23 17.74 -3.62
CA THR A 27 -2.93 17.34 -3.04
C THR A 27 -3.10 16.50 -1.79
N GLN A 28 -3.99 16.89 -0.88
CA GLN A 28 -4.25 16.11 0.33
C GLN A 28 -4.85 14.74 0.00
N THR A 29 -5.77 14.66 -0.96
CA THR A 29 -6.32 13.39 -1.43
C THR A 29 -5.25 12.48 -2.04
N LEU A 30 -4.32 13.04 -2.84
CA LEU A 30 -3.21 12.28 -3.41
C LEU A 30 -2.25 11.76 -2.34
N ILE A 31 -1.95 12.56 -1.31
CA ILE A 31 -1.12 12.14 -0.18
C ILE A 31 -1.77 10.95 0.54
N VAL A 32 -3.05 11.08 0.90
CA VAL A 32 -3.79 10.01 1.59
C VAL A 32 -3.82 8.74 0.73
N ALA A 33 -4.11 8.85 -0.56
CA ALA A 33 -4.11 7.70 -1.47
C ALA A 33 -2.75 7.01 -1.54
N THR A 34 -1.66 7.79 -1.55
CA THR A 34 -0.29 7.27 -1.57
C THR A 34 0.06 6.56 -0.26
N GLU A 35 -0.29 7.16 0.89
CA GLU A 35 -0.07 6.55 2.20
C GLU A 35 -0.81 5.22 2.36
N GLU A 36 -2.07 5.17 1.93
CA GLU A 36 -2.87 3.94 1.98
C GLU A 36 -2.33 2.86 1.03
N TYR A 37 -1.85 3.23 -0.15
CA TYR A 37 -1.17 2.30 -1.06
C TYR A 37 0.09 1.71 -0.42
N VAL A 38 0.95 2.54 0.17
CA VAL A 38 2.18 2.07 0.83
C VAL A 38 1.85 1.17 2.02
N LYS A 39 0.92 1.56 2.90
CA LYS A 39 0.51 0.74 4.04
C LYS A 39 -0.03 -0.63 3.60
N ARG A 40 -0.87 -0.66 2.56
CA ARG A 40 -1.41 -1.89 2.02
C ARG A 40 -0.30 -2.80 1.50
N HIS A 41 0.66 -2.25 0.76
CA HIS A 41 1.76 -3.04 0.21
C HIS A 41 2.71 -3.56 1.30
N GLN A 42 3.02 -2.73 2.30
CA GLN A 42 3.82 -3.14 3.46
C GLN A 42 3.14 -4.25 4.25
N ARG A 43 1.82 -4.16 4.45
CA ARG A 43 1.06 -5.21 5.14
C ARG A 43 1.14 -6.54 4.40
N THR A 44 1.01 -6.55 3.07
CA THR A 44 1.17 -7.76 2.27
C THR A 44 2.58 -8.33 2.39
N ALA A 45 3.61 -7.50 2.24
CA ALA A 45 4.99 -7.94 2.36
C ALA A 45 5.31 -8.52 3.76
N GLN A 46 4.75 -7.94 4.82
CA GLN A 46 4.90 -8.48 6.19
C GLN A 46 4.25 -9.85 6.35
N VAL A 47 3.06 -10.04 5.77
CA VAL A 47 2.37 -11.34 5.80
C VAL A 47 3.20 -12.38 5.05
N ASP A 48 3.69 -12.06 3.87
CA ASP A 48 4.50 -12.98 3.05
C ASP A 48 5.80 -13.38 3.79
N ALA A 49 6.47 -12.40 4.42
CA ALA A 49 7.67 -12.66 5.21
C ALA A 49 7.39 -13.55 6.42
N LEU A 50 6.27 -13.35 7.12
CA LEU A 50 5.88 -14.18 8.25
C LEU A 50 5.55 -15.61 7.80
N SER A 51 4.82 -15.77 6.71
CA SER A 51 4.50 -17.09 6.14
C SER A 51 5.75 -17.85 5.71
N ALA A 52 6.72 -17.16 5.09
CA ALA A 52 8.01 -17.78 4.73
C ALA A 52 8.76 -18.29 5.97
N ARG A 53 8.77 -17.50 7.05
CA ARG A 53 9.42 -17.88 8.31
C ARG A 53 8.75 -19.09 8.97
N ILE A 54 7.41 -19.12 9.02
CA ILE A 54 6.67 -20.26 9.57
C ILE A 54 6.98 -21.54 8.77
N ALA A 55 6.99 -21.45 7.43
CA ALA A 55 7.30 -22.60 6.59
C ALA A 55 8.74 -23.13 6.82
N GLU A 56 9.70 -22.23 7.07
CA GLU A 56 11.07 -22.61 7.41
C GLU A 56 11.16 -23.29 8.78
N GLU A 57 10.53 -22.71 9.81
CA GLU A 57 10.46 -23.26 11.17
C GLU A 57 9.78 -24.64 11.18
N ASP A 58 8.67 -24.80 10.46
CA ASP A 58 7.95 -26.08 10.31
C ASP A 58 8.82 -27.13 9.60
N ALA A 59 9.53 -26.76 8.53
CA ALA A 59 10.42 -27.67 7.82
C ALA A 59 11.63 -28.10 8.66
N GLU A 60 12.12 -27.24 9.55
CA GLU A 60 13.16 -27.59 10.52
C GLU A 60 12.63 -28.54 11.61
N LEU A 61 11.43 -28.28 12.13
CA LEU A 61 10.79 -29.12 13.13
C LEU A 61 10.51 -30.52 12.60
N LEU A 62 9.99 -30.63 11.38
CA LEU A 62 9.78 -31.92 10.70
C LEU A 62 11.10 -32.68 10.50
N ARG A 63 12.19 -31.98 10.14
CA ARG A 63 13.53 -32.60 10.01
C ARG A 63 14.07 -33.14 11.34
N ARG A 64 13.69 -32.57 12.48
CA ARG A 64 14.14 -33.01 13.81
C ARG A 64 13.35 -34.19 14.38
N LEU A 65 12.14 -34.43 13.87
CA LEU A 65 11.25 -35.50 14.33
C LEU A 65 11.38 -36.80 13.50
N ALA A 66 12.10 -36.75 12.39
CA ALA A 66 12.45 -37.90 11.55
C ALA A 66 13.81 -38.49 11.97
#